data_AF-A0A963KLE3-F1
#
_entry.id   AF-A0A963KLE3-F1
#
_cell.length_a   1.000
_cell.length_b   1.000
_cell.length_c   1.000
_cell.angle_alpha   90.00
_cell.angle_beta   90.00
_cell.angle_gamma   90.00
#
_symmetry.space_group_name_H-M   'P 1'
#
loop_
_entity.id
_entity.type
_entity.pdbx_description
1 polymer ?
#
loop_
_entity_poly.entity_id
_entity_poly.type
_entity_poly.pdbx_seq_one_letter_code
_entity_poly.pdbx_strand_id
1 'polypeptide(L)' 'MQASGLRPLRLRGRTLLPIVQGGMGVGVSAHKLAGTVASLGGIGTISSVDLRRHHPDLMERTHGLPPGAAARDA' A
#
# COMPACT_ATOMS: atom_id res chain seq x y z
N MET A 1 -8.93 4.15 24.42
CA MET A 1 -9.10 4.78 23.10
C MET A 1 -10.36 5.62 23.15
N GLN A 2 -10.24 6.95 23.01
CA GLN A 2 -11.37 7.87 22.92
C GLN A 2 -12.23 7.52 21.70
N ALA A 3 -13.55 7.45 21.87
CA ALA A 3 -14.46 7.06 20.80
C ALA A 3 -14.66 8.24 19.86
N SER A 4 -14.16 8.14 18.62
CA SER A 4 -14.37 9.13 17.54
C SER A 4 -15.85 9.28 17.11
N GLY A 5 -16.81 8.75 17.87
CA GLY A 5 -18.22 8.58 17.49
C GLY A 5 -18.46 7.53 16.40
N LEU A 6 -17.39 7.05 15.75
CA LEU A 6 -17.47 6.06 14.68
C LEU A 6 -17.62 4.65 15.22
N ARG A 7 -18.48 3.86 14.56
CA ARG A 7 -18.61 2.44 14.85
C ARG A 7 -17.33 1.71 14.44
N PRO A 8 -16.83 0.76 15.27
CA PRO A 8 -15.72 -0.10 14.88
C PRO A 8 -16.02 -0.87 13.59
N LEU A 9 -14.99 -1.12 12.80
CA LEU A 9 -15.11 -1.90 11.57
C LEU A 9 -15.02 -3.39 11.91
N ARG A 10 -16.05 -4.18 11.56
CA ARG A 10 -16.04 -5.64 11.71
C ARG A 10 -15.73 -6.31 10.37
N LEU A 11 -14.61 -7.02 10.29
CA LEU A 11 -14.17 -7.67 9.06
C LEU A 11 -13.63 -9.07 9.37
N ARG A 12 -14.22 -10.11 8.75
CA ARG A 12 -13.78 -11.52 8.87
C ARG A 12 -13.57 -11.97 10.33
N GLY A 13 -14.45 -11.55 11.24
CA GLY A 13 -14.38 -11.90 12.66
C GLY A 13 -13.48 -11.01 13.52
N ARG A 14 -12.80 -10.01 12.94
CA ARG A 14 -11.98 -9.03 13.66
C ARG A 14 -12.74 -7.72 13.87
N THR A 15 -12.45 -7.05 14.98
CA THR A 15 -12.93 -5.68 15.26
C THR A 15 -11.73 -4.74 15.15
N LEU A 16 -11.83 -3.75 14.26
CA LEU A 16 -10.75 -2.84 13.89
C LEU A 16 -11.17 -1.38 14.13
N LEU A 17 -10.18 -0.49 14.25
CA LEU A 17 -10.41 0.93 14.08
C LEU A 17 -11.01 1.18 12.68
N PRO A 18 -12.01 2.08 12.54
CA PRO A 18 -12.60 2.40 11.25
C PRO A 18 -11.68 3.35 10.45
N ILE A 19 -10.41 2.97 10.30
CA ILE A 19 -9.35 3.73 9.65
C ILE A 19 -8.69 2.82 8.62
N VAL A 20 -8.67 3.28 7.37
CA VAL A 20 -7.99 2.62 6.26
C VAL A 20 -6.90 3.56 5.78
N GLN A 21 -5.65 3.12 5.83
CA GLN A 21 -4.55 3.85 5.21
C GLN A 21 -4.65 3.71 3.68
N GLY A 22 -4.52 4.81 2.94
CA GLY A 22 -4.42 4.77 1.48
C GLY A 22 -3.09 4.21 1.00
N GLY A 23 -3.06 3.48 -0.11
CA GLY A 23 -1.87 2.82 -0.61
C GLY A 23 -0.79 3.82 -1.04
N MET A 24 0.37 3.79 -0.38
CA MET A 24 1.53 4.59 -0.77
C MET A 24 2.40 3.83 -1.77
N GLY A 25 3.02 4.54 -2.72
CA GLY A 25 3.90 3.93 -3.71
C GLY A 25 5.02 3.10 -3.07
N VAL A 26 5.46 2.06 -3.79
CA VAL A 26 6.48 1.11 -3.32
C VAL A 26 7.78 1.82 -2.89
N GLY A 27 8.15 2.90 -3.57
CA GLY A 27 9.33 3.70 -3.23
C GLY A 27 9.18 4.67 -2.06
N VAL A 28 7.99 4.76 -1.44
CA VAL A 28 7.71 5.70 -0.35
C VAL A 28 7.70 4.99 1.01
N SER A 29 6.81 4.01 1.20
CA SER A 29 6.65 3.37 2.52
C SER A 29 6.30 1.88 2.48
N ALA A 30 5.70 1.41 1.38
CA ALA A 30 5.41 0.00 1.11
C ALA A 30 4.84 -0.75 2.34
N HIS A 31 5.39 -1.94 2.63
CA HIS A 31 4.96 -2.81 3.72
C HIS A 31 5.16 -2.23 5.12
N LYS A 32 6.11 -1.28 5.30
CA LYS A 32 6.39 -0.71 6.63
C LYS A 32 5.21 0.09 7.17
N LEU A 33 4.67 1.01 6.37
CA LEU A 33 3.48 1.79 6.77
C LEU A 33 2.25 0.89 6.94
N ALA A 34 2.01 -0.01 5.99
CA ALA A 34 0.89 -0.94 6.05
C ALA A 34 0.94 -1.79 7.34
N GLY A 35 2.13 -2.32 7.67
CA GLY A 35 2.36 -3.07 8.89
C GLY A 35 2.10 -2.25 10.16
N THR A 36 2.62 -1.02 10.23
CA THR A 36 2.40 -0.13 11.38
C THR A 36 0.92 0.20 11.59
N VAL A 37 0.17 0.47 10.52
CA VAL A 37 -1.28 0.75 10.62
C VAL A 37 -2.02 -0.49 11.11
N ALA A 38 -1.68 -1.66 10.59
CA ALA A 38 -2.27 -2.93 11.03
C ALA A 38 -1.94 -3.25 12.50
N SER A 39 -0.71 -2.99 12.96
CA SER A 39 -0.33 -3.21 14.37
C SER A 39 -1.04 -2.28 15.34
N LEU A 40 -1.47 -1.10 14.88
CA LEU A 40 -2.27 -0.15 15.64
C LEU A 40 -3.80 -0.43 15.55
N GLY A 41 -4.20 -1.53 14.91
CA GLY A 41 -5.60 -1.95 14.82
C GLY A 41 -6.41 -1.31 13.69
N GLY A 42 -5.77 -0.58 12.78
CA GLY A 42 -6.38 -0.10 11.53
C GLY A 42 -6.21 -1.10 10.39
N ILE A 43 -6.58 -0.68 9.17
CA ILE A 43 -6.33 -1.43 7.94
C ILE A 43 -5.15 -0.80 7.19
N GLY A 44 -4.04 -1.52 7.13
CA GLY A 44 -2.91 -1.20 6.27
C GLY A 44 -3.12 -1.65 4.83
N THR A 45 -2.62 -0.87 3.86
CA THR A 45 -2.72 -1.19 2.44
C THR A 45 -1.35 -1.14 1.75
N ILE A 46 -1.10 -2.10 0.87
CA ILE A 46 0.10 -2.17 0.04
C ILE A 46 -0.29 -1.77 -1.38
N SER A 47 0.41 -0.79 -1.95
CA SER A 47 0.24 -0.42 -3.35
C SER A 47 1.03 -1.38 -4.25
N SER A 48 0.40 -1.86 -5.31
CA SER A 48 1.08 -2.59 -6.40
C SER A 48 1.69 -1.66 -7.45
N VAL A 49 1.45 -0.35 -7.32
CA VAL A 49 1.99 0.64 -8.25
C VAL A 49 3.51 0.68 -8.10
N ASP A 50 4.17 0.50 -9.24
CA ASP A 50 5.62 0.64 -9.35
C ASP A 50 6.43 -0.45 -8.60
N LEU A 51 5.91 -1.68 -8.53
CA LEU A 51 6.61 -2.84 -7.95
C LEU A 51 7.98 -3.13 -8.58
N ARG A 52 8.20 -2.69 -9.82
CA ARG A 52 9.51 -2.78 -10.50
C ARG A 52 10.64 -2.14 -9.69
N ARG A 53 10.37 -1.21 -8.76
CA ARG A 53 11.38 -0.64 -7.85
C ARG A 53 12.14 -1.67 -7.02
N HIS A 54 11.60 -2.88 -6.84
CA HIS A 54 12.31 -3.98 -6.18
C HIS A 54 13.21 -4.81 -7.12
N HIS A 55 13.19 -4.51 -8.42
CA HIS A 55 13.86 -5.25 -9.48
C HIS A 55 14.76 -4.31 -10.30
N PRO A 56 16.07 -4.27 -10.01
CA PRO A 56 17.00 -3.35 -10.69
C PRO A 56 17.00 -3.50 -12.21
N ASP A 57 16.88 -4.71 -12.72
CA ASP A 57 16.79 -5.04 -14.14
C ASP A 57 15.54 -4.43 -14.79
N LEU A 58 14.38 -4.51 -14.12
CA LEU A 58 13.15 -3.90 -14.60
C LEU A 58 13.22 -2.37 -14.54
N MET A 59 13.88 -1.81 -13.53
CA MET A 59 14.11 -0.37 -13.44
C MET A 59 14.99 0.15 -14.57
N GLU A 60 16.02 -0.60 -14.95
CA GLU A 60 16.90 -0.27 -16.07
C GLU A 60 16.16 -0.36 -17.41
N ARG A 61 15.46 -1.48 -17.67
CA ARG A 61 14.70 -1.70 -18.93
C ARG A 61 13.60 -0.69 -19.17
N THR A 62 12.97 -0.21 -18.10
CA THR A 62 11.83 0.71 -18.19
C THR A 62 12.18 2.17 -17.89
N HIS A 63 13.49 2.47 -17.75
CA HIS A 63 13.94 3.80 -17.40
C HIS A 63 13.49 4.84 -18.45
N GLY A 64 12.79 5.89 -18.02
CA GLY A 64 12.28 6.94 -18.89
C GLY A 64 11.00 6.61 -19.67
N LEU A 65 10.48 5.38 -19.56
CA LEU A 65 9.21 5.03 -20.19
C LEU A 65 8.02 5.59 -19.38
N PRO A 66 7.00 6.17 -20.03
CA PRO A 66 5.78 6.54 -19.35
C PRO A 66 5.03 5.29 -18.87
N PRO A 67 4.18 5.40 -17.83
CA PRO A 67 3.27 4.32 -17.47
C PRO A 67 2.38 3.94 -18.67
N GLY A 68 2.26 2.65 -18.96
CA GLY A 68 1.42 2.17 -20.05
C GLY A 68 2.00 0.93 -20.74
N ALA A 69 1.49 0.63 -21.94
CA ALA A 69 1.91 -0.54 -22.73
C ALA A 69 3.41 -0.57 -22.98
N ALA A 70 4.01 0.58 -23.37
CA ALA A 70 5.45 0.68 -23.61
C ALA A 70 6.31 0.17 -22.45
N ALA A 71 5.97 0.51 -21.20
CA ALA A 71 6.71 0.05 -20.02
C ALA A 71 6.41 -1.41 -19.64
N ARG A 72 5.30 -1.99 -20.10
CA ARG A 72 4.93 -3.39 -19.86
C ARG A 72 5.58 -4.34 -20.86
N ASP A 73 5.77 -3.85 -22.09
CA ASP A 73 6.27 -4.64 -23.21
C ASP A 73 7.81 -4.55 -23.36
N ALA A 74 8.45 -3.64 -22.62
CA ALA A 74 9.91 -3.50 -22.51
C ALA A 74 10.54 -4.59 -21.67
#